data_AF-A0A447JAR1-F1
#
_entry.id   AF-A0A447JAR1-F1
#
_cell.length_a   1.000
_cell.length_b   1.000
_cell.length_c   1.000
_cell.angle_alpha   90.00
_cell.angle_beta   90.00
_cell.angle_gamma   90.00
#
_symmetry.space_group_name_H-M   'P 1'
#
loop_
_entity.id
_entity.type
_entity.pdbx_description
1 polymer ?
#
loop_
_entity_poly.entity_id
_entity_poly.type
_entity_poly.pdbx_seq_one_letter_code
_entity_poly.pdbx_strand_id
1 'polypeptide(L)'
;MSALSRWLLIPPVSARLSERYQGYRRHGASPFSAALGCLWTILAWIVFPLEHPRWQRIRDGHKALYPHINAARPRPLDPARYLIQTLWLVMISSTKERHEPRWRSFARLKDVRGRYHQWMDTLPERVRQKTTHLEKEKELGHLSNGARRFILGVIVTFSLILALICITQPFNPLSQFIFLLLLWGVALLVRRMPGRFSALMLIVLSLTVSCRYIWWRYTSTLNWDDPVSLVCGLILLFAETYAWIVLVLGYFQVVWPLNRQPVPLPKEMSQWPTVDIFVPTYNEDLNVVKNTIYASLGIDWPKDKLNIWILDDGGRESFRQFARHVGVHYIARTTHEHAKAGNINNALKHAKGEFVAIFDCDHVPTRSFLQMTMGWFLKEKQLAMMQTPHHFFSPDPFERNLGRFRKTPNEGTLFYGLVQDGNDMWDATFFCGSCAVIRRKPLDEIGGIAVETVTEDAHTSLRLHRRGYTSAYMRIPQAAGLATESLSAHIGQRIRWARAWCKFSASITLCLVKA
;
A
#
# COMPACT_ATOMS: atom_id res chain seq x y z
N MET A 1 24.84 -41.93 -36.51
CA MET A 1 23.80 -41.54 -37.47
C MET A 1 23.82 -42.55 -38.62
N SER A 2 22.66 -43.08 -38.98
CA SER A 2 22.46 -44.23 -39.87
C SER A 2 22.63 -43.89 -41.36
N ALA A 3 22.66 -44.91 -42.21
CA ALA A 3 22.74 -44.83 -43.68
C ALA A 3 21.71 -43.86 -44.32
N LEU A 4 20.60 -43.58 -43.64
CA LEU A 4 19.56 -42.63 -44.05
C LEU A 4 20.04 -41.19 -44.24
N SER A 5 21.00 -40.69 -43.45
CA SER A 5 21.45 -39.29 -43.59
C SER A 5 22.33 -39.05 -44.82
N ARG A 6 22.97 -40.09 -45.36
CA ARG A 6 23.78 -40.02 -46.60
C ARG A 6 22.93 -40.00 -47.87
N TRP A 7 21.68 -40.46 -47.79
CA TRP A 7 20.77 -40.55 -48.94
C TRP A 7 19.94 -39.28 -49.12
N LEU A 8 19.65 -38.56 -48.03
CA LEU A 8 18.78 -37.38 -48.00
C LEU A 8 19.51 -36.02 -48.08
N LEU A 9 20.82 -35.96 -47.83
CA LEU A 9 21.57 -34.72 -47.69
C LEU A 9 22.82 -34.69 -48.57
N ILE A 10 23.09 -33.54 -49.19
CA ILE A 10 24.27 -33.30 -50.05
C ILE A 10 25.56 -33.58 -49.24
N PRO A 11 26.60 -34.23 -49.82
CA PRO A 11 27.77 -34.72 -49.09
C PRO A 11 28.43 -33.74 -48.08
N PRO A 12 28.69 -32.45 -48.39
CA PRO A 12 29.16 -31.44 -47.45
C PRO A 12 28.26 -31.25 -46.21
N VAL A 13 26.93 -31.31 -46.38
CA VAL A 13 25.97 -31.12 -45.28
C VAL A 13 25.97 -32.36 -44.37
N SER A 14 26.01 -33.55 -44.95
CA SER A 14 26.13 -34.80 -44.18
C SER A 14 27.44 -34.86 -43.39
N ALA A 15 28.56 -34.41 -43.97
CA ALA A 15 29.85 -34.35 -43.27
C ALA A 15 29.80 -33.41 -42.06
N ARG A 16 29.26 -32.19 -42.22
CA ARG A 16 29.13 -31.20 -41.14
C ARG A 16 28.17 -31.63 -40.03
N LEU A 17 27.07 -32.30 -40.37
CA LEU A 17 26.14 -32.85 -39.38
C LEU A 17 26.76 -34.01 -38.58
N SER A 18 27.53 -34.86 -39.26
CA SER A 18 28.28 -35.94 -38.61
C SER A 18 29.32 -35.39 -37.63
N GLU A 19 30.09 -34.37 -38.05
CA GLU A 19 31.05 -33.67 -37.20
C GLU A 19 30.38 -33.05 -35.98
N ARG A 20 29.24 -32.37 -36.17
CA ARG A 20 28.46 -31.77 -35.08
C ARG A 20 27.88 -32.81 -34.12
N TYR A 21 27.36 -33.91 -34.63
CA TYR A 21 26.88 -35.03 -33.81
C TYR A 21 28.01 -35.63 -32.96
N GLN A 22 29.19 -35.86 -33.57
CA GLN A 22 30.37 -36.31 -32.83
C GLN A 22 30.82 -35.28 -31.78
N GLY A 23 30.76 -33.98 -32.11
CA GLY A 23 31.02 -32.89 -31.18
C GLY A 23 30.11 -32.93 -29.94
N TYR A 24 28.80 -33.12 -30.12
CA TYR A 24 27.85 -33.27 -29.01
C TYR A 24 28.14 -34.51 -28.15
N ARG A 25 28.51 -35.63 -28.78
CA ARG A 25 28.88 -36.86 -28.09
C ARG A 25 30.16 -36.70 -27.26
N ARG A 26 31.18 -36.00 -27.78
CA ARG A 26 32.41 -35.68 -27.04
C ARG A 26 32.17 -34.79 -25.82
N HIS A 27 31.16 -33.92 -25.87
CA HIS A 27 30.76 -33.07 -24.74
C HIS A 27 29.73 -33.72 -23.81
N GLY A 28 29.54 -35.05 -23.90
CA GLY A 28 28.73 -35.83 -22.95
C GLY A 28 27.21 -35.76 -23.16
N ALA A 29 26.74 -35.44 -24.37
CA ALA A 29 25.32 -35.55 -24.72
C ALA A 29 24.92 -37.01 -24.98
N SER A 30 23.71 -37.41 -24.56
CA SER A 30 23.19 -38.75 -24.85
C SER A 30 23.00 -38.94 -26.37
N PRO A 31 22.99 -40.19 -26.89
CA PRO A 31 22.74 -40.46 -28.32
C PRO A 31 21.44 -39.82 -28.82
N PHE A 32 20.38 -39.91 -28.01
CA PHE A 32 19.08 -39.33 -28.29
C PHE A 32 19.13 -37.80 -28.32
N SER A 33 19.75 -37.17 -27.30
CA SER A 33 19.86 -35.71 -27.24
C SER A 33 20.74 -35.14 -28.36
N ALA A 34 21.80 -35.86 -28.76
CA ALA A 34 22.68 -35.46 -29.86
C ALA A 34 21.96 -35.54 -31.22
N ALA A 35 21.17 -36.60 -31.45
CA ALA A 35 20.36 -36.72 -32.66
C ALA A 35 19.28 -35.62 -32.74
N LEU A 36 18.60 -35.36 -31.62
CA LEU A 36 17.58 -34.32 -31.52
C LEU A 36 18.19 -32.91 -31.68
N GLY A 37 19.38 -32.65 -31.12
CA GLY A 37 20.11 -31.39 -31.32
C GLY A 37 20.51 -31.16 -32.78
N CYS A 38 20.91 -32.21 -33.49
CA CYS A 38 21.16 -32.13 -34.94
C CYS A 38 19.87 -31.85 -35.73
N LEU A 39 18.75 -32.50 -35.39
CA LEU A 39 17.44 -32.24 -36.00
C LEU A 39 17.02 -30.77 -35.83
N TRP A 40 17.12 -30.22 -34.62
CA TRP A 40 16.80 -28.82 -34.35
C TRP A 40 17.72 -27.84 -35.08
N THR A 41 19.00 -28.19 -35.25
CA THR A 41 19.94 -27.38 -36.04
C THR A 41 19.50 -27.30 -37.50
N ILE A 42 19.07 -28.42 -38.08
CA ILE A 42 18.58 -28.49 -39.47
C ILE A 42 17.31 -27.65 -39.61
N LEU A 43 16.35 -27.82 -38.70
CA LEU A 43 15.12 -27.02 -38.70
C LEU A 43 15.40 -25.52 -38.57
N ALA A 44 16.35 -25.13 -37.71
CA ALA A 44 16.76 -23.74 -37.57
C ALA A 44 17.42 -23.18 -38.84
N TRP A 45 18.20 -23.98 -39.57
CA TRP A 45 18.78 -23.60 -40.87
C TRP A 45 17.73 -23.42 -41.96
N ILE A 46 16.65 -24.20 -41.94
CA ILE A 46 15.56 -24.08 -42.92
C ILE A 46 14.73 -22.82 -42.67
N VAL A 47 14.45 -22.50 -41.40
CA VAL A 47 13.54 -21.42 -41.02
C VAL A 47 14.25 -20.07 -40.90
N PHE A 48 15.52 -20.05 -40.50
CA PHE A 48 16.25 -18.81 -40.23
C PHE A 48 17.52 -18.72 -41.10
N PRO A 49 17.78 -17.55 -41.72
CA PRO A 49 19.03 -17.30 -42.43
C PRO A 49 20.17 -17.08 -41.42
N LEU A 50 20.67 -18.16 -40.81
CA LEU A 50 21.68 -18.10 -39.73
C LEU A 50 23.02 -17.50 -40.18
N GLU A 51 23.22 -17.33 -41.49
CA GLU A 51 24.37 -16.67 -42.09
C GLU A 51 24.28 -15.13 -42.03
N HIS A 52 23.09 -14.57 -41.79
CA HIS A 52 22.91 -13.12 -41.73
C HIS A 52 23.65 -12.52 -40.50
N PRO A 53 24.29 -11.34 -40.62
CA PRO A 53 25.09 -10.72 -39.54
C PRO A 53 24.35 -10.47 -38.22
N ARG A 54 23.01 -10.49 -38.24
CA ARG A 54 22.17 -10.37 -37.03
C ARG A 54 22.11 -11.68 -36.24
N TRP A 55 22.00 -12.82 -36.92
CA TRP A 55 21.98 -14.14 -36.29
C TRP A 55 23.37 -14.56 -35.81
N GLN A 56 24.42 -14.17 -36.54
CA GLN A 56 25.81 -14.37 -36.11
C GLN A 56 26.08 -13.65 -34.78
N ARG A 57 25.66 -12.37 -34.64
CA ARG A 57 25.76 -11.63 -33.38
C ARG A 57 25.05 -12.31 -32.19
N ILE A 58 23.86 -12.87 -32.43
CA ILE A 58 23.12 -13.60 -31.38
C ILE A 58 23.84 -14.89 -31.00
N ARG A 59 24.44 -15.58 -31.97
CA ARG A 59 25.22 -16.80 -31.75
C ARG A 59 26.51 -16.53 -30.98
N ASP A 60 27.21 -15.44 -31.29
CA ASP A 60 28.45 -15.05 -30.61
C ASP A 60 28.16 -14.57 -29.17
N GLY A 61 27.01 -13.92 -28.96
CA GLY A 61 26.49 -13.53 -27.65
C GLY A 61 25.73 -14.63 -26.89
N HIS A 62 25.71 -15.86 -27.38
CA HIS A 62 24.85 -16.94 -26.87
C HIS A 62 25.05 -17.22 -25.37
N LYS A 63 26.30 -17.29 -24.91
CA LYS A 63 26.62 -17.53 -23.49
C LYS A 63 26.10 -16.42 -22.57
N ALA A 64 26.02 -15.19 -23.06
CA ALA A 64 25.51 -14.05 -22.29
C ALA A 64 23.98 -14.03 -22.25
N LEU A 65 23.32 -14.37 -23.37
CA LEU A 65 21.86 -14.35 -23.50
C LEU A 65 21.18 -15.60 -22.90
N TYR A 66 21.83 -16.75 -22.98
CA TYR A 66 21.31 -18.05 -22.55
C TYR A 66 22.30 -18.79 -21.63
N PRO A 67 22.69 -18.22 -20.47
CA PRO A 67 23.76 -18.74 -19.63
C PRO A 67 23.50 -20.16 -19.06
N HIS A 68 22.22 -20.55 -18.97
CA HIS A 68 21.79 -21.85 -18.46
C HIS A 68 21.67 -22.93 -19.54
N ILE A 69 21.89 -22.60 -20.82
CA ILE A 69 21.81 -23.55 -21.94
C ILE A 69 23.20 -23.74 -22.52
N ASN A 70 23.69 -24.98 -22.55
CA ASN A 70 24.98 -25.30 -23.14
C ASN A 70 24.79 -25.79 -24.58
N ALA A 71 25.09 -24.94 -25.57
CA ALA A 71 24.96 -25.26 -26.98
C ALA A 71 25.84 -26.45 -27.44
N ALA A 72 26.92 -26.76 -26.72
CA ALA A 72 27.78 -27.91 -27.01
C ALA A 72 27.27 -29.23 -26.42
N ARG A 73 26.29 -29.19 -25.50
CA ARG A 73 25.69 -30.38 -24.86
C ARG A 73 24.16 -30.27 -24.85
N PRO A 74 23.49 -30.49 -26.00
CA PRO A 74 22.05 -30.34 -26.09
C PRO A 74 21.31 -31.33 -25.19
N ARG A 75 20.20 -30.87 -24.60
CA ARG A 75 19.22 -31.68 -23.86
C ARG A 75 17.88 -31.65 -24.59
N PRO A 76 17.02 -32.68 -24.40
CA PRO A 76 15.77 -32.78 -25.16
C PRO A 76 14.81 -31.60 -25.00
N LEU A 77 14.84 -30.93 -23.84
CA LEU A 77 13.97 -29.78 -23.52
C LEU A 77 14.63 -28.41 -23.76
N ASP A 78 15.82 -28.36 -24.37
CA ASP A 78 16.49 -27.08 -24.64
C ASP A 78 15.69 -26.13 -25.55
N PRO A 79 14.94 -26.58 -26.58
CA PRO A 79 14.09 -25.67 -27.38
C PRO A 79 13.04 -24.93 -26.53
N ALA A 80 12.41 -25.62 -25.58
CA ALA A 80 11.46 -24.99 -24.66
C ALA A 80 12.16 -23.98 -23.73
N ARG A 81 13.38 -24.28 -23.29
CA ARG A 81 14.20 -23.37 -22.48
C ARG A 81 14.61 -22.12 -23.27
N TYR A 82 15.01 -22.28 -24.53
CA TYR A 82 15.27 -21.15 -25.43
C TYR A 82 14.04 -20.28 -25.60
N LEU A 83 12.86 -20.87 -25.81
CA LEU A 83 11.60 -20.14 -25.97
C LEU A 83 11.22 -19.36 -24.71
N ILE A 84 11.26 -20.01 -23.54
CA ILE A 84 10.96 -19.37 -22.24
C ILE A 84 11.94 -18.22 -21.97
N GLN A 85 13.25 -18.43 -22.15
CA GLN A 85 14.24 -17.38 -21.93
C GLN A 85 14.10 -16.23 -22.95
N THR A 86 13.77 -16.53 -24.20
CA THR A 86 13.55 -15.49 -25.23
C THR A 86 12.32 -14.66 -24.88
N LEU A 87 11.22 -15.29 -24.46
CA LEU A 87 10.02 -14.59 -23.99
C LEU A 87 10.32 -13.74 -22.76
N TRP A 88 11.11 -14.27 -21.81
CA TRP A 88 11.57 -13.52 -20.64
C TRP A 88 12.43 -12.32 -21.03
N LEU A 89 13.38 -12.48 -21.96
CA LEU A 89 14.20 -11.38 -22.47
C LEU A 89 13.33 -10.33 -23.18
N VAL A 90 12.36 -10.74 -24.02
CA VAL A 90 11.45 -9.80 -24.70
C VAL A 90 10.58 -9.03 -23.70
N MET A 91 10.07 -9.69 -22.67
CA MET A 91 9.18 -9.07 -21.68
C MET A 91 9.91 -8.23 -20.62
N ILE A 92 11.11 -8.63 -20.21
CA ILE A 92 11.80 -8.05 -19.03
C ILE A 92 13.08 -7.31 -19.44
N SER A 93 13.84 -7.79 -20.43
CA SER A 93 15.10 -7.15 -20.85
C SER A 93 14.91 -5.93 -21.78
N SER A 94 13.66 -5.57 -22.11
CA SER A 94 13.28 -4.24 -22.64
C SER A 94 13.66 -3.06 -21.72
N THR A 95 14.26 -3.29 -20.55
CA THR A 95 14.64 -2.25 -19.58
C THR A 95 16.15 -2.07 -19.36
N LYS A 96 17.00 -2.52 -20.28
CA LYS A 96 18.41 -2.08 -20.30
C LYS A 96 18.83 -1.62 -21.69
N GLU A 97 19.25 -0.36 -21.74
CA GLU A 97 19.64 0.46 -22.89
C GLU A 97 18.48 1.01 -23.76
N ARG A 98 18.00 2.19 -23.39
CA ARG A 98 17.50 3.16 -24.37
C ARG A 98 18.68 3.59 -25.26
N HIS A 99 18.93 2.84 -26.32
CA HIS A 99 19.53 3.45 -27.50
C HIS A 99 18.43 4.26 -28.17
N GLU A 100 18.53 5.60 -28.11
CA GLU A 100 17.66 6.46 -28.90
C GLU A 100 17.81 6.05 -30.37
N PRO A 101 16.74 5.61 -31.05
CA PRO A 101 16.83 5.36 -32.48
C PRO A 101 17.12 6.72 -33.15
N ARG A 102 18.28 6.83 -33.83
CA ARG A 102 18.58 7.94 -34.76
C ARG A 102 17.65 7.80 -35.98
N TRP A 103 16.36 8.09 -35.79
CA TRP A 103 15.36 8.16 -36.84
C TRP A 103 14.95 9.63 -36.99
N ARG A 104 15.61 10.34 -37.91
CA ARG A 104 15.41 11.77 -38.20
C ARG A 104 13.97 12.11 -38.64
N SER A 105 13.15 11.13 -39.00
CA SER A 105 11.79 11.29 -39.52
C SER A 105 10.70 11.55 -38.46
N PHE A 106 10.97 11.35 -37.16
CA PHE A 106 10.03 11.65 -36.07
C PHE A 106 10.44 12.85 -35.19
N ALA A 107 11.44 13.64 -35.60
CA ALA A 107 11.87 14.83 -34.85
C ALA A 107 10.71 15.83 -34.64
N ARG A 108 9.87 16.04 -35.66
CA ARG A 108 8.66 16.87 -35.53
C ARG A 108 7.66 16.30 -34.53
N LEU A 109 7.48 14.99 -34.47
CA LEU A 109 6.58 14.35 -33.50
C LEU A 109 7.16 14.38 -32.09
N LYS A 110 8.49 14.32 -31.95
CA LYS A 110 9.19 14.48 -30.68
C LYS A 110 9.09 15.93 -30.18
N ASP A 111 9.17 16.92 -31.07
CA ASP A 111 8.94 18.34 -30.77
C ASP A 111 7.48 18.66 -30.47
N VAL A 112 6.53 18.06 -31.20
CA VAL A 112 5.10 18.21 -30.90
C VAL A 112 4.78 17.54 -29.57
N ARG A 113 5.33 16.36 -29.29
CA ARG A 113 5.21 15.69 -27.99
C ARG A 113 5.90 16.47 -26.88
N GLY A 114 7.05 17.08 -27.14
CA GLY A 114 7.76 17.96 -26.21
C GLY A 114 6.96 19.21 -25.89
N ARG A 115 6.40 19.88 -26.91
CA ARG A 115 5.48 21.01 -26.75
C ARG A 115 4.19 20.63 -26.04
N TYR A 116 3.63 19.46 -26.33
CA TYR A 116 2.45 18.93 -25.64
C TYR A 116 2.74 18.64 -24.16
N HIS A 117 3.89 18.04 -23.84
CA HIS A 117 4.30 17.81 -22.45
C HIS A 117 4.56 19.13 -21.71
N GLN A 118 5.29 20.08 -22.31
CA GLN A 118 5.49 21.41 -21.72
C GLN A 118 4.16 22.17 -21.55
N TRP A 119 3.24 22.06 -22.50
CA TRP A 119 1.90 22.65 -22.39
C TRP A 119 1.07 21.98 -21.30
N MET A 120 1.14 20.65 -21.15
CA MET A 120 0.50 19.92 -20.06
C MET A 120 1.14 20.19 -18.70
N ASP A 121 2.45 20.40 -18.62
CA ASP A 121 3.13 20.73 -17.37
C ASP A 121 2.81 22.16 -16.91
N THR A 122 2.60 23.08 -17.87
CA THR A 122 2.21 24.47 -17.58
C THR A 122 0.71 24.67 -17.37
N LEU A 123 -0.13 23.70 -17.75
CA LEU A 123 -1.58 23.74 -17.57
C LEU A 123 -2.02 23.78 -16.10
N PRO A 124 -1.52 22.91 -15.20
CA PRO A 124 -1.82 22.95 -13.78
C PRO A 124 -1.43 24.28 -13.14
N GLU A 125 -0.29 24.86 -13.50
CA GLU A 125 0.12 26.17 -12.98
C GLU A 125 -0.76 27.30 -13.49
N ARG A 126 -1.15 27.29 -14.78
CA ARG A 126 -2.07 28.28 -15.35
C ARG A 126 -3.49 28.17 -14.78
N VAL A 127 -3.98 26.93 -14.60
CA VAL A 127 -5.27 26.68 -13.97
C VAL A 127 -5.21 27.09 -12.51
N ARG A 128 -4.18 26.69 -11.76
CA ARG A 128 -3.98 27.07 -10.36
C ARG A 128 -3.89 28.58 -10.19
N GLN A 129 -3.11 29.29 -11.01
CA GLN A 129 -3.02 30.76 -10.97
C GLN A 129 -4.37 31.43 -11.26
N LYS A 130 -5.14 30.93 -12.24
CA LYS A 130 -6.50 31.41 -12.52
C LYS A 130 -7.51 31.07 -11.42
N THR A 131 -7.37 29.93 -10.74
CA THR A 131 -8.30 29.49 -9.69
C THR A 131 -7.91 29.97 -8.28
N THR A 132 -6.68 30.43 -8.04
CA THR A 132 -6.28 30.98 -6.72
C THR A 132 -7.10 32.21 -6.32
N HIS A 133 -7.58 32.99 -7.30
CA HIS A 133 -8.50 34.10 -7.06
C HIS A 133 -9.91 33.60 -6.69
N LEU A 134 -10.38 32.53 -7.36
CA LEU A 134 -11.69 31.89 -7.13
C LEU A 134 -11.75 31.09 -5.81
N GLU A 135 -10.62 30.65 -5.26
CA GLU A 135 -10.56 30.06 -3.91
C GLU A 135 -10.59 31.12 -2.80
N LYS A 136 -10.12 32.34 -3.08
CA LYS A 136 -10.12 33.47 -2.13
C LYS A 136 -11.49 34.14 -2.04
N GLU A 137 -12.20 34.25 -3.16
CA GLU A 137 -13.61 34.63 -3.18
C GLU A 137 -14.45 33.35 -3.22
N LYS A 138 -14.96 32.89 -2.08
CA LYS A 138 -16.03 31.88 -2.06
C LYS A 138 -17.14 32.39 -2.99
N GLU A 139 -17.21 31.93 -4.24
CA GLU A 139 -18.12 32.45 -5.28
C GLU A 139 -19.62 32.29 -4.94
N LEU A 140 -19.95 31.67 -3.82
CA LEU A 140 -21.33 31.55 -3.29
C LEU A 140 -21.49 32.20 -1.90
N GLY A 141 -20.49 32.95 -1.43
CA GLY A 141 -20.49 33.60 -0.11
C GLY A 141 -21.40 34.82 -0.01
N HIS A 142 -21.77 35.41 -1.16
CA HIS A 142 -22.69 36.54 -1.27
C HIS A 142 -24.17 36.10 -1.35
N LEU A 143 -24.45 34.80 -1.52
CA LEU A 143 -25.79 34.24 -1.56
C LEU A 143 -26.27 33.85 -0.15
N SER A 144 -27.57 33.97 0.11
CA SER A 144 -28.14 33.49 1.36
C SER A 144 -27.89 31.99 1.54
N ASN A 145 -27.71 31.54 2.79
CA ASN A 145 -27.48 30.12 3.10
C ASN A 145 -28.58 29.20 2.52
N GLY A 146 -29.82 29.70 2.44
CA GLY A 146 -30.94 29.01 1.80
C GLY A 146 -30.76 28.86 0.29
N ALA A 147 -30.44 29.95 -0.41
CA ALA A 147 -30.21 29.93 -1.86
C ALA A 147 -29.04 29.03 -2.25
N ARG A 148 -27.94 29.04 -1.49
CA ARG A 148 -26.80 28.16 -1.72
C ARG A 148 -27.16 26.68 -1.58
N ARG A 149 -27.88 26.31 -0.52
CA ARG A 149 -28.35 24.93 -0.31
C ARG A 149 -29.30 24.50 -1.44
N PHE A 150 -30.19 25.39 -1.88
CA PHE A 150 -31.09 25.14 -2.99
C PHE A 150 -30.33 24.89 -4.30
N ILE A 151 -29.40 25.77 -4.68
CA ILE A 151 -28.59 25.63 -5.91
C ILE A 151 -27.77 24.33 -5.87
N LEU A 152 -27.10 24.05 -4.74
CA LEU A 152 -26.36 22.79 -4.58
C LEU A 152 -27.28 21.57 -4.66
N GLY A 153 -28.47 21.64 -4.06
CA GLY A 153 -29.48 20.60 -4.14
C GLY A 153 -29.93 20.32 -5.58
N VAL A 154 -30.18 21.38 -6.37
CA VAL A 154 -30.55 21.25 -7.79
C VAL A 154 -29.41 20.62 -8.59
N ILE A 155 -28.17 21.09 -8.43
CA ILE A 155 -27.00 20.55 -9.14
C ILE A 155 -26.79 19.07 -8.80
N VAL A 156 -26.86 18.70 -7.52
CA VAL A 156 -26.69 17.31 -7.07
C VAL A 156 -27.81 16.44 -7.65
N THR A 157 -29.07 16.89 -7.58
CA THR A 157 -30.22 16.15 -8.10
C THR A 157 -30.09 15.92 -9.60
N PHE A 158 -29.77 16.97 -10.36
CA PHE A 158 -29.56 16.86 -11.80
C PHE A 158 -28.39 15.93 -12.15
N SER A 159 -27.27 16.01 -11.40
CA SER A 159 -26.12 15.14 -11.59
C SER A 159 -26.45 13.67 -11.30
N LEU A 160 -27.25 13.40 -10.26
CA LEU A 160 -27.72 12.05 -9.93
C LEU A 160 -28.64 11.49 -11.02
N ILE A 161 -29.55 12.30 -11.58
CA ILE A 161 -30.39 11.89 -12.70
C ILE A 161 -29.53 11.54 -13.93
N LEU A 162 -28.56 12.39 -14.26
CA LEU A 162 -27.65 12.14 -15.39
C LEU A 162 -26.80 10.88 -15.16
N ALA A 163 -26.30 10.68 -13.94
CA ALA A 163 -25.56 9.49 -13.56
C ALA A 163 -26.42 8.23 -13.67
N LEU A 164 -27.67 8.29 -13.20
CA LEU A 164 -28.63 7.19 -13.31
C LEU A 164 -28.85 6.80 -14.76
N ILE A 165 -29.14 7.77 -15.64
CA ILE A 165 -29.32 7.53 -17.09
C ILE A 165 -28.05 6.89 -17.69
N CYS A 166 -26.87 7.42 -17.34
CA CYS A 166 -25.59 6.90 -17.83
C CYS A 166 -25.34 5.45 -17.36
N ILE A 167 -25.77 5.10 -16.15
CA ILE A 167 -25.59 3.76 -15.57
C ILE A 167 -26.60 2.76 -16.16
N THR A 168 -27.87 3.14 -16.28
CA THR A 168 -28.95 2.19 -16.60
C THR A 168 -29.19 1.98 -18.09
N GLN A 169 -28.77 2.92 -18.95
CA GLN A 169 -29.07 2.85 -20.38
C GLN A 169 -28.40 1.61 -21.03
N PRO A 170 -29.16 0.68 -21.62
CA PRO A 170 -28.59 -0.50 -22.26
C PRO A 170 -27.85 -0.09 -23.52
N PHE A 171 -26.55 -0.44 -23.60
CA PHE A 171 -25.75 -0.23 -24.81
C PHE A 171 -25.56 -1.55 -25.54
N ASN A 172 -25.50 -1.48 -26.86
CA ASN A 172 -24.95 -2.60 -27.63
C ASN A 172 -23.44 -2.75 -27.32
N PRO A 173 -22.84 -3.92 -27.60
CA PRO A 173 -21.42 -4.17 -27.27
C PRO A 173 -20.45 -3.16 -27.89
N LEU A 174 -20.73 -2.67 -29.11
CA LEU A 174 -19.88 -1.70 -29.81
C LEU A 174 -19.90 -0.33 -29.12
N SER A 175 -21.08 0.18 -28.79
CA SER A 175 -21.28 1.44 -28.06
C SER A 175 -20.66 1.36 -26.66
N GLN A 176 -20.80 0.22 -25.97
CA GLN A 176 -20.15 -0.03 -24.69
C GLN A 176 -18.61 0.02 -24.82
N PHE A 177 -18.07 -0.62 -25.85
CA PHE A 177 -16.63 -0.61 -26.11
C PHE A 177 -16.11 0.80 -26.39
N ILE A 178 -16.78 1.56 -27.27
CA ILE A 178 -16.42 2.96 -27.57
C ILE A 178 -16.49 3.81 -26.30
N PHE A 179 -17.56 3.68 -25.51
CA PHE A 179 -17.73 4.40 -24.26
C PHE A 179 -16.59 4.13 -23.27
N LEU A 180 -16.21 2.87 -23.06
CA LEU A 180 -15.10 2.50 -22.18
C LEU A 180 -13.75 3.02 -22.71
N LEU A 181 -13.52 2.99 -24.02
CA LEU A 181 -12.30 3.51 -24.63
C LEU A 181 -12.19 5.03 -24.40
N LEU A 182 -13.29 5.77 -24.56
CA LEU A 182 -13.34 7.21 -24.28
C LEU A 182 -13.09 7.51 -22.80
N LEU A 183 -13.78 6.82 -21.87
CA LEU A 183 -13.55 7.01 -20.44
C LEU A 183 -12.12 6.67 -20.03
N TRP A 184 -11.54 5.61 -20.61
CA TRP A 184 -10.15 5.25 -20.39
C TRP A 184 -9.19 6.32 -20.91
N GLY A 185 -9.45 6.87 -22.10
CA GLY A 185 -8.70 8.01 -22.65
C GLY A 185 -8.73 9.23 -21.73
N VAL A 186 -9.92 9.60 -21.24
CA VAL A 186 -10.09 10.68 -20.26
C VAL A 186 -9.34 10.37 -18.97
N ALA A 187 -9.45 9.17 -18.43
CA ALA A 187 -8.75 8.75 -17.21
C ALA A 187 -7.22 8.84 -17.37
N LEU A 188 -6.66 8.48 -18.53
CA LEU A 188 -5.23 8.60 -18.81
C LEU A 188 -4.76 10.05 -18.88
N LEU A 189 -5.59 10.96 -19.39
CA LEU A 189 -5.30 12.40 -19.41
C LEU A 189 -5.36 12.97 -17.99
N VAL A 190 -6.45 12.71 -17.26
CA VAL A 190 -6.69 13.21 -15.90
C VAL A 190 -5.64 12.68 -14.92
N ARG A 191 -5.20 11.42 -15.07
CA ARG A 191 -4.17 10.81 -14.20
C ARG A 191 -2.85 11.58 -14.19
N ARG A 192 -2.53 12.34 -15.24
CA ARG A 192 -1.30 13.15 -15.29
C ARG A 192 -1.42 14.48 -14.56
N MET A 193 -2.63 14.93 -14.28
CA MET A 193 -2.85 16.18 -13.57
C MET A 193 -2.60 16.00 -12.07
N PRO A 194 -1.65 16.75 -11.47
CA PRO A 194 -1.47 16.74 -10.03
C PRO A 194 -2.64 17.46 -9.34
N GLY A 195 -3.06 16.96 -8.17
CA GLY A 195 -4.04 17.64 -7.32
C GLY A 195 -5.19 16.74 -6.85
N ARG A 196 -6.03 17.29 -5.98
CA ARG A 196 -7.19 16.58 -5.41
C ARG A 196 -8.33 16.43 -6.42
N PHE A 197 -8.50 17.41 -7.31
CA PHE A 197 -9.56 17.39 -8.32
C PHE A 197 -9.39 16.23 -9.32
N SER A 198 -8.17 15.94 -9.75
CA SER A 198 -7.91 14.81 -10.66
C SER A 198 -8.21 13.46 -9.98
N ALA A 199 -7.89 13.30 -8.69
CA ALA A 199 -8.25 12.11 -7.92
C ALA A 199 -9.77 11.94 -7.82
N LEU A 200 -10.51 13.01 -7.51
CA LEU A 200 -11.98 12.98 -7.48
C LEU A 200 -12.59 12.61 -8.83
N MET A 201 -12.09 13.19 -9.92
CA MET A 201 -12.55 12.83 -11.27
C MET A 201 -12.29 11.36 -11.59
N LEU A 202 -11.12 10.82 -11.23
CA LEU A 202 -10.83 9.40 -11.40
C LEU A 202 -11.76 8.50 -10.58
N ILE A 203 -12.09 8.91 -9.35
CA ILE A 203 -13.09 8.23 -8.52
C ILE A 203 -14.46 8.22 -9.22
N VAL A 204 -14.93 9.38 -9.72
CA VAL A 204 -16.22 9.48 -10.42
C VAL A 204 -16.25 8.63 -11.69
N LEU A 205 -15.18 8.65 -12.49
CA LEU A 205 -15.05 7.80 -13.69
C LEU A 205 -15.09 6.32 -13.31
N SER A 206 -14.33 5.92 -12.28
CA SER A 206 -14.30 4.55 -11.78
C SER A 206 -15.68 4.08 -11.27
N LEU A 207 -16.36 4.93 -10.48
CA LEU A 207 -17.70 4.65 -9.98
C LEU A 207 -18.71 4.54 -11.12
N THR A 208 -18.61 5.40 -12.15
CA THR A 208 -19.52 5.33 -13.31
C THR A 208 -19.39 3.98 -14.03
N VAL A 209 -18.16 3.53 -14.31
CA VAL A 209 -17.92 2.22 -14.95
C VAL A 209 -18.37 1.07 -14.05
N SER A 210 -18.05 1.14 -12.76
CA SER A 210 -18.35 0.07 -11.80
C SER A 210 -19.85 -0.07 -11.53
N CYS A 211 -20.57 1.05 -11.39
CA CYS A 211 -22.03 1.05 -11.23
C CYS A 211 -22.73 0.54 -12.49
N ARG A 212 -22.24 0.91 -13.68
CA ARG A 212 -22.76 0.39 -14.95
C ARG A 212 -22.51 -1.11 -15.11
N TYR A 213 -21.33 -1.58 -14.71
CA TYR A 213 -21.00 -3.01 -14.70
C TYR A 213 -21.93 -3.80 -13.77
N ILE A 214 -22.08 -3.36 -12.51
CA ILE A 214 -22.92 -4.08 -11.56
C ILE A 214 -24.39 -4.06 -11.99
N TRP A 215 -24.89 -2.93 -12.52
CA TRP A 215 -26.23 -2.86 -13.11
C TRP A 215 -26.45 -3.88 -14.23
N TRP A 216 -25.50 -3.99 -15.17
CA TRP A 216 -25.54 -5.01 -16.23
C TRP A 216 -25.51 -6.44 -15.65
N ARG A 217 -24.69 -6.69 -14.61
CA ARG A 217 -24.64 -7.99 -13.94
C ARG A 217 -26.00 -8.39 -13.37
N TYR A 218 -26.68 -7.47 -12.68
CA TYR A 218 -28.01 -7.71 -12.12
C TYR A 218 -29.08 -7.93 -13.17
N THR A 219 -29.03 -7.22 -14.30
CA THR A 219 -30.14 -7.17 -15.26
C THR A 219 -30.03 -8.15 -16.41
N SER A 220 -28.82 -8.55 -16.82
CA SER A 220 -28.62 -9.21 -18.12
C SER A 220 -27.80 -10.49 -18.08
N THR A 221 -27.25 -10.90 -16.93
CA THR A 221 -26.27 -12.00 -16.87
C THR A 221 -26.69 -13.22 -16.06
N LEU A 222 -27.80 -13.12 -15.33
CA LEU A 222 -28.34 -14.24 -14.57
C LEU A 222 -29.14 -15.15 -15.51
N ASN A 223 -28.82 -16.44 -15.48
CA ASN A 223 -29.58 -17.47 -16.19
C ASN A 223 -30.67 -18.00 -15.26
N TRP A 224 -31.93 -17.74 -15.60
CA TRP A 224 -33.09 -18.14 -14.80
C TRP A 224 -33.58 -19.56 -15.11
N ASP A 225 -33.12 -20.15 -16.22
CA ASP A 225 -33.65 -21.41 -16.73
C ASP A 225 -32.93 -22.65 -16.14
N ASP A 226 -31.69 -22.49 -15.66
CA ASP A 226 -30.91 -23.56 -15.03
C ASP A 226 -30.65 -23.26 -13.54
N PRO A 227 -31.24 -24.01 -12.59
CA PRO A 227 -31.08 -23.78 -11.16
C PRO A 227 -29.63 -23.81 -10.67
N VAL A 228 -28.77 -24.66 -11.24
CA VAL A 228 -27.37 -24.77 -10.80
C VAL A 228 -26.58 -23.54 -11.24
N SER A 229 -26.71 -23.15 -12.50
CA SER A 229 -26.12 -21.90 -13.02
C SER A 229 -26.65 -20.68 -12.28
N LEU A 230 -27.93 -20.64 -11.93
CA LEU A 230 -28.53 -19.56 -11.16
C LEU A 230 -27.89 -19.44 -9.77
N VAL A 231 -27.78 -20.54 -9.02
CA VAL A 231 -27.16 -20.54 -7.68
C VAL A 231 -25.70 -20.08 -7.75
N CYS A 232 -24.90 -20.63 -8.66
CA CYS A 232 -23.52 -20.21 -8.86
C CYS A 232 -23.43 -18.73 -9.26
N GLY A 233 -24.33 -18.28 -10.14
CA GLY A 233 -24.43 -16.88 -10.58
C GLY A 233 -24.78 -15.93 -9.45
N LEU A 234 -25.70 -16.30 -8.56
CA LEU A 234 -26.11 -15.51 -7.39
C LEU A 234 -24.98 -15.41 -6.35
N ILE A 235 -24.25 -16.51 -6.10
CA ILE A 235 -23.08 -16.48 -5.20
C ILE A 235 -22.01 -15.53 -5.73
N LEU A 236 -21.71 -15.60 -7.04
CA LEU A 236 -20.76 -14.70 -7.68
C LEU A 236 -21.26 -13.24 -7.63
N LEU A 237 -22.54 -13.00 -7.93
CA LEU A 237 -23.15 -11.66 -7.87
C LEU A 237 -23.08 -11.07 -6.46
N PHE A 238 -23.29 -11.87 -5.42
CA PHE A 238 -23.15 -11.44 -4.04
C PHE A 238 -21.70 -11.04 -3.72
N ALA A 239 -20.72 -11.85 -4.12
CA ALA A 239 -19.30 -11.53 -3.94
C ALA A 239 -18.88 -10.25 -4.69
N GLU A 240 -19.36 -10.07 -5.93
CA GLU A 240 -19.11 -8.86 -6.72
C GLU A 240 -19.81 -7.63 -6.13
N THR A 241 -21.02 -7.78 -5.61
CA THR A 241 -21.75 -6.69 -4.92
C THR A 241 -21.02 -6.28 -3.65
N TYR A 242 -20.52 -7.24 -2.87
CA TYR A 242 -19.67 -6.95 -1.71
C TYR A 242 -18.40 -6.18 -2.12
N ALA A 243 -17.70 -6.61 -3.16
CA ALA A 243 -16.53 -5.91 -3.68
C ALA A 243 -16.85 -4.49 -4.15
N TRP A 244 -18.01 -4.30 -4.81
CA TRP A 244 -18.49 -2.98 -5.23
C TRP A 244 -18.81 -2.07 -4.03
N ILE A 245 -19.47 -2.58 -3.00
CA ILE A 245 -19.73 -1.83 -1.76
C ILE A 245 -18.40 -1.41 -1.11
N VAL A 246 -17.44 -2.33 -0.98
CA VAL A 246 -16.10 -2.03 -0.42
C VAL A 246 -15.37 -0.98 -1.26
N LEU A 247 -15.49 -1.02 -2.59
CA LEU A 247 -14.93 0.00 -3.48
C LEU A 247 -15.55 1.38 -3.21
N VAL A 248 -16.88 1.47 -3.12
CA VAL A 248 -17.61 2.72 -2.85
C VAL A 248 -17.21 3.29 -1.48
N LEU A 249 -17.21 2.44 -0.44
CA LEU A 249 -16.81 2.84 0.90
C LEU A 249 -15.34 3.25 0.95
N GLY A 250 -14.46 2.54 0.25
CA GLY A 250 -13.04 2.89 0.15
C GLY A 250 -12.83 4.25 -0.51
N TYR A 251 -13.55 4.55 -1.59
CA TYR A 251 -13.52 5.88 -2.21
C TYR A 251 -14.08 6.98 -1.33
N PHE A 252 -15.18 6.71 -0.61
CA PHE A 252 -15.73 7.66 0.36
C PHE A 252 -14.73 7.95 1.49
N GLN A 253 -14.10 6.90 2.01
CA GLN A 253 -13.07 6.98 3.04
C GLN A 253 -11.88 7.85 2.62
N VAL A 254 -11.41 7.72 1.38
CA VAL A 254 -10.21 8.44 0.88
C VAL A 254 -10.54 9.60 -0.04
N VAL A 255 -11.79 10.09 -0.02
CA VAL A 255 -12.28 11.12 -0.95
C VAL A 255 -11.46 12.41 -0.86
N TRP A 256 -11.00 12.75 0.34
CA TRP A 256 -10.28 14.00 0.59
C TRP A 256 -9.24 13.88 1.72
N PRO A 257 -8.08 13.25 1.48
CA PRO A 257 -7.06 13.11 2.51
C PRO A 257 -6.52 14.47 2.95
N LEU A 258 -6.54 14.75 4.25
CA LEU A 258 -6.26 16.09 4.78
C LEU A 258 -4.79 16.48 4.63
N ASN A 259 -3.86 15.52 4.68
CA ASN A 259 -2.42 15.76 4.61
C ASN A 259 -1.96 16.83 5.62
N ARG A 260 -2.35 16.66 6.89
CA ARG A 260 -2.04 17.61 7.96
C ARG A 260 -0.54 17.94 7.97
N GLN A 261 -0.25 19.23 8.13
CA GLN A 261 1.11 19.73 8.33
C GLN A 261 1.36 19.97 9.82
N PRO A 262 2.61 19.87 10.29
CA PRO A 262 2.94 20.22 11.67
C PRO A 262 2.51 21.65 12.00
N VAL A 263 1.89 21.82 13.16
CA VAL A 263 1.53 23.14 13.69
C VAL A 263 2.69 23.62 14.57
N PRO A 264 3.20 24.85 14.37
CA PRO A 264 4.28 25.37 15.19
C PRO A 264 3.85 25.49 16.66
N LEU A 265 4.74 25.07 17.56
CA LEU A 265 4.56 25.26 19.00
C LEU A 265 4.83 26.72 19.40
N PRO A 266 4.29 27.18 20.53
CA PRO A 266 4.67 28.47 21.11
C PRO A 266 6.19 28.56 21.29
N LYS A 267 6.75 29.76 21.06
CA LYS A 267 8.20 30.00 21.20
C LYS A 267 8.69 29.73 22.62
N GLU A 268 7.85 30.02 23.61
CA GLU A 268 8.16 29.80 25.02
C GLU A 268 7.88 28.35 25.42
N MET A 269 8.93 27.61 25.78
CA MET A 269 8.81 26.22 26.24
C MET A 269 8.08 26.09 27.60
N SER A 270 7.96 27.17 28.36
CA SER A 270 7.15 27.23 29.59
C SER A 270 5.66 26.96 29.32
N GLN A 271 5.17 27.21 28.10
CA GLN A 271 3.79 26.96 27.70
C GLN A 271 3.55 25.54 27.16
N TRP A 272 4.62 24.75 26.99
CA TRP A 272 4.49 23.39 26.49
C TRP A 272 3.89 22.49 27.57
N PRO A 273 3.02 21.53 27.22
CA PRO A 273 2.38 20.67 28.20
C PRO A 273 3.30 19.58 28.74
N THR A 274 2.90 18.98 29.86
CA THR A 274 3.54 17.78 30.42
C THR A 274 3.15 16.53 29.66
N VAL A 275 4.13 15.63 29.42
CA VAL A 275 3.94 14.40 28.65
C VAL A 275 4.54 13.21 29.39
N ASP A 276 3.74 12.16 29.56
CA ASP A 276 4.21 10.84 29.98
C ASP A 276 4.42 9.95 28.74
N ILE A 277 5.62 9.43 28.56
CA ILE A 277 5.94 8.43 27.54
C ILE A 277 5.84 7.04 28.16
N PHE A 278 5.00 6.19 27.59
CA PHE A 278 4.79 4.82 28.01
C PHE A 278 5.39 3.84 27.01
N VAL A 279 6.22 2.93 27.54
CA VAL A 279 6.82 1.84 26.80
C VAL A 279 6.46 0.53 27.49
N PRO A 280 5.36 -0.15 27.07
CA PRO A 280 4.96 -1.42 27.63
C PRO A 280 5.82 -2.55 27.07
N THR A 281 6.13 -3.52 27.93
CA THR A 281 6.87 -4.74 27.58
C THR A 281 6.35 -5.89 28.43
N TYR A 282 6.42 -7.11 27.89
CA TYR A 282 6.03 -8.34 28.57
C TYR A 282 7.18 -9.35 28.61
N ASN A 283 7.62 -9.83 27.44
CA ASN A 283 8.65 -10.87 27.33
C ASN A 283 9.81 -10.48 26.40
N GLU A 284 9.83 -9.26 25.88
CA GLU A 284 10.86 -8.79 24.96
C GLU A 284 12.20 -8.59 25.66
N ASP A 285 13.29 -8.88 24.96
CA ASP A 285 14.64 -8.75 25.51
C ASP A 285 14.97 -7.29 25.86
N LEU A 286 15.68 -7.10 26.97
CA LEU A 286 16.06 -5.77 27.44
C LEU A 286 16.85 -4.98 26.38
N ASN A 287 17.61 -5.63 25.52
CA ASN A 287 18.38 -4.99 24.45
C ASN A 287 17.49 -4.40 23.36
N VAL A 288 16.28 -4.93 23.15
CA VAL A 288 15.29 -4.32 22.24
C VAL A 288 14.71 -3.07 22.90
N VAL A 289 14.27 -3.19 24.15
CA VAL A 289 13.59 -2.10 24.87
C VAL A 289 14.53 -0.91 25.16
N LYS A 290 15.82 -1.18 25.43
CA LYS A 290 16.87 -0.18 25.65
C LYS A 290 16.89 0.87 24.54
N ASN A 291 16.80 0.48 23.28
CA ASN A 291 16.87 1.40 22.14
C ASN A 291 15.72 2.41 22.19
N THR A 292 14.51 1.95 22.46
CA THR A 292 13.31 2.78 22.57
C THR A 292 13.40 3.73 23.77
N ILE A 293 13.94 3.27 24.90
CA ILE A 293 14.11 4.11 26.11
C ILE A 293 15.19 5.18 25.89
N TYR A 294 16.34 4.83 25.32
CA TYR A 294 17.39 5.80 25.00
C TYR A 294 16.92 6.84 23.98
N ALA A 295 16.17 6.43 22.97
CA ALA A 295 15.57 7.36 22.01
C ALA A 295 14.54 8.28 22.66
N SER A 296 13.71 7.75 23.58
CA SER A 296 12.74 8.54 24.34
C SER A 296 13.42 9.58 25.23
N LEU A 297 14.55 9.23 25.87
CA LEU A 297 15.38 10.16 26.64
C LEU A 297 15.97 11.28 25.75
N GLY A 298 16.19 11.00 24.46
CA GLY A 298 16.71 11.93 23.47
C GLY A 298 15.65 12.85 22.82
N ILE A 299 14.37 12.73 23.16
CA ILE A 299 13.31 13.59 22.61
C ILE A 299 13.53 15.06 23.00
N ASP A 300 13.32 15.95 22.02
CA ASP A 300 13.52 17.39 22.14
C ASP A 300 12.32 18.06 22.85
N TRP A 301 12.23 17.82 24.16
CA TRP A 301 11.22 18.34 25.08
C TRP A 301 11.86 18.79 26.41
N PRO A 302 11.28 19.78 27.12
CA PRO A 302 11.74 20.17 28.46
C PRO A 302 11.76 18.97 29.42
N LYS A 303 12.90 18.76 30.08
CA LYS A 303 13.13 17.56 30.91
C LYS A 303 12.25 17.52 32.17
N ASP A 304 11.89 18.69 32.69
CA ASP A 304 10.94 18.86 33.79
C ASP A 304 9.49 18.54 33.41
N LYS A 305 9.19 18.42 32.10
CA LYS A 305 7.86 18.15 31.57
C LYS A 305 7.75 16.82 30.84
N LEU A 306 8.81 16.02 30.87
CA LEU A 306 8.88 14.74 30.19
C LEU A 306 9.16 13.63 31.19
N ASN A 307 8.19 12.76 31.40
CA ASN A 307 8.40 11.55 32.21
C ASN A 307 8.37 10.33 31.31
N ILE A 308 9.29 9.40 31.51
CA ILE A 308 9.38 8.17 30.73
C ILE A 308 9.10 6.99 31.67
N TRP A 309 8.23 6.09 31.23
CA TRP A 309 7.77 4.94 32.00
C TRP A 309 7.99 3.64 31.25
N ILE A 310 8.74 2.73 31.87
CA ILE A 310 8.81 1.32 31.49
C ILE A 310 7.67 0.60 32.19
N LEU A 311 6.74 0.06 31.40
CA LEU A 311 5.60 -0.71 31.91
C LEU A 311 5.90 -2.19 31.74
N ASP A 312 6.55 -2.80 32.72
CA ASP A 312 7.03 -4.16 32.65
C ASP A 312 6.02 -5.15 33.25
N ASP A 313 5.27 -5.78 32.35
CA ASP A 313 4.28 -6.79 32.71
C ASP A 313 4.92 -8.17 32.98
N GLY A 314 6.24 -8.29 32.86
CA GLY A 314 7.00 -9.50 33.23
C GLY A 314 7.60 -9.43 34.64
N GLY A 315 7.55 -8.28 35.33
CA GLY A 315 8.10 -8.10 36.67
C GLY A 315 9.60 -8.40 36.80
N ARG A 316 10.38 -8.09 35.76
CA ARG A 316 11.79 -8.49 35.60
C ARG A 316 12.72 -7.52 36.33
N GLU A 317 13.53 -8.05 37.24
CA GLU A 317 14.45 -7.23 38.05
C GLU A 317 15.50 -6.50 37.21
N SER A 318 15.94 -7.10 36.10
CA SER A 318 16.88 -6.45 35.17
C SER A 318 16.32 -5.15 34.58
N PHE A 319 15.01 -5.08 34.33
CA PHE A 319 14.34 -3.86 33.85
C PHE A 319 14.23 -2.82 34.96
N ARG A 320 13.96 -3.23 36.20
CA ARG A 320 13.93 -2.34 37.37
C ARG A 320 15.29 -1.69 37.62
N GLN A 321 16.36 -2.48 37.57
CA GLN A 321 17.73 -1.99 37.71
C GLN A 321 18.10 -1.05 36.56
N PHE A 322 17.77 -1.43 35.33
CA PHE A 322 18.00 -0.57 34.17
C PHE A 322 17.27 0.77 34.28
N ALA A 323 15.99 0.76 34.66
CA ALA A 323 15.19 1.97 34.82
C ALA A 323 15.80 2.94 35.84
N ARG A 324 16.23 2.41 36.99
CA ARG A 324 16.94 3.18 38.03
C ARG A 324 18.26 3.76 37.51
N HIS A 325 19.01 2.98 36.74
CA HIS A 325 20.30 3.40 36.19
C HIS A 325 20.15 4.57 35.20
N VAL A 326 19.13 4.52 34.32
CA VAL A 326 18.92 5.58 33.32
C VAL A 326 18.02 6.72 33.79
N GLY A 327 17.46 6.63 35.01
CA GLY A 327 16.63 7.67 35.60
C GLY A 327 15.22 7.76 35.02
N VAL A 328 14.61 6.64 34.64
CA VAL A 328 13.21 6.58 34.17
C VAL A 328 12.33 5.83 35.17
N HIS A 329 11.03 6.04 35.10
CA HIS A 329 10.07 5.36 35.96
C HIS A 329 9.90 3.90 35.54
N TYR A 330 9.74 3.03 36.52
CA TYR A 330 9.45 1.62 36.33
C TYR A 330 8.16 1.28 37.07
N ILE A 331 7.27 0.57 36.39
CA ILE A 331 6.11 -0.03 37.03
C ILE A 331 5.94 -1.46 36.53
N ALA A 332 5.60 -2.32 37.48
CA ALA A 332 5.16 -3.68 37.23
C ALA A 332 3.88 -3.92 38.03
N ARG A 333 3.08 -4.89 37.61
CA ARG A 333 1.84 -5.28 38.30
C ARG A 333 1.89 -6.75 38.68
N THR A 334 1.11 -7.09 39.70
CA THR A 334 1.04 -8.47 40.22
C THR A 334 0.04 -9.32 39.43
N THR A 335 -0.99 -8.70 38.86
CA THR A 335 -2.07 -9.37 38.12
C THR A 335 -2.02 -9.01 36.63
N HIS A 336 -1.96 -10.00 35.77
CA HIS A 336 -1.77 -9.86 34.31
C HIS A 336 -3.09 -9.76 33.53
N GLU A 337 -4.10 -9.12 34.12
CA GLU A 337 -5.42 -8.99 33.51
C GLU A 337 -5.39 -8.04 32.32
N HIS A 338 -6.14 -8.34 31.25
CA HIS A 338 -6.28 -7.46 30.08
C HIS A 338 -4.99 -7.08 29.34
N ALA A 339 -3.92 -7.89 29.46
CA ALA A 339 -2.67 -7.78 28.70
C ALA A 339 -2.14 -6.32 28.63
N LYS A 340 -1.74 -5.85 27.44
CA LYS A 340 -1.19 -4.50 27.23
C LYS A 340 -2.12 -3.37 27.70
N ALA A 341 -3.42 -3.47 27.43
CA ALA A 341 -4.41 -2.48 27.86
C ALA A 341 -4.42 -2.31 29.38
N GLY A 342 -4.45 -3.44 30.11
CA GLY A 342 -4.40 -3.43 31.56
C GLY A 342 -3.08 -2.90 32.12
N ASN A 343 -1.95 -3.18 31.45
CA ASN A 343 -0.64 -2.68 31.85
C ASN A 343 -0.57 -1.15 31.73
N ILE A 344 -1.05 -0.61 30.61
CA ILE A 344 -1.18 0.84 30.41
C ILE A 344 -2.11 1.45 31.45
N ASN A 345 -3.29 0.87 31.66
CA ASN A 345 -4.25 1.37 32.65
C ASN A 345 -3.71 1.34 34.08
N ASN A 346 -2.86 0.38 34.42
CA ASN A 346 -2.18 0.35 35.71
C ASN A 346 -1.24 1.57 35.86
N ALA A 347 -0.45 1.86 34.84
CA ALA A 347 0.45 3.01 34.80
C ALA A 347 -0.28 4.35 34.86
N LEU A 348 -1.42 4.46 34.18
CA LEU A 348 -2.29 5.65 34.18
C LEU A 348 -2.75 6.08 35.58
N LYS A 349 -2.80 5.18 36.57
CA LYS A 349 -3.11 5.50 37.97
C LYS A 349 -2.02 6.36 38.63
N HIS A 350 -0.78 6.15 38.23
CA HIS A 350 0.41 6.78 38.82
C HIS A 350 0.89 7.99 38.01
N ALA A 351 0.81 7.91 36.68
CA ALA A 351 1.22 8.96 35.76
C ALA A 351 0.28 10.18 35.84
N LYS A 352 0.83 11.40 35.77
CA LYS A 352 0.11 12.68 36.00
C LYS A 352 0.27 13.71 34.88
N GLY A 353 0.94 13.36 33.80
CA GLY A 353 1.09 14.20 32.63
C GLY A 353 -0.25 14.50 31.96
N GLU A 354 -0.33 15.68 31.35
CA GLU A 354 -1.51 16.12 30.60
C GLU A 354 -1.76 15.29 29.33
N PHE A 355 -0.70 14.69 28.80
CA PHE A 355 -0.72 13.83 27.63
C PHE A 355 0.07 12.55 27.87
N VAL A 356 -0.34 11.49 27.19
CA VAL A 356 0.32 10.19 27.21
C VAL A 356 0.72 9.82 25.80
N ALA A 357 2.02 9.63 25.57
CA ALA A 357 2.55 9.08 24.33
C ALA A 357 2.81 7.58 24.54
N ILE A 358 2.34 6.74 23.62
CA ILE A 358 2.48 5.28 23.73
C ILE A 358 3.34 4.78 22.58
N PHE A 359 4.42 4.07 22.91
CA PHE A 359 5.27 3.35 21.96
C PHE A 359 5.37 1.89 22.37
N ASP A 360 5.21 0.97 21.43
CA ASP A 360 5.65 -0.41 21.65
C ASP A 360 7.15 -0.45 21.92
N CYS A 361 7.60 -1.46 22.65
CA CYS A 361 8.99 -1.55 23.10
C CYS A 361 10.03 -1.65 21.97
N ASP A 362 9.60 -1.99 20.76
CA ASP A 362 10.42 -2.07 19.55
C ASP A 362 10.31 -0.83 18.65
N HIS A 363 9.40 0.11 18.95
CA HIS A 363 9.17 1.33 18.17
C HIS A 363 10.02 2.49 18.70
N VAL A 364 11.17 2.71 18.06
CA VAL A 364 12.14 3.72 18.45
C VAL A 364 11.67 5.10 17.93
N PRO A 365 11.32 6.07 18.81
CA PRO A 365 10.87 7.39 18.39
C PRO A 365 12.00 8.27 17.85
N THR A 366 11.66 9.22 16.98
CA THR A 366 12.56 10.30 16.57
C THR A 366 12.54 11.43 17.60
N ARG A 367 13.62 12.23 17.63
CA ARG A 367 13.74 13.36 18.56
C ARG A 367 12.62 14.39 18.43
N SER A 368 12.08 14.54 17.22
CA SER A 368 11.04 15.49 16.86
C SER A 368 9.61 15.02 17.15
N PHE A 369 9.39 13.79 17.63
CA PHE A 369 8.06 13.20 17.74
C PHE A 369 7.02 14.11 18.42
N LEU A 370 7.35 14.66 19.59
CA LEU A 370 6.43 15.56 20.32
C LEU A 370 6.27 16.91 19.62
N GLN A 371 7.32 17.47 19.04
CA GLN A 371 7.23 18.74 18.32
C GLN A 371 6.31 18.65 17.10
N MET A 372 6.30 17.49 16.43
CA MET A 372 5.49 17.25 15.24
C MET A 372 4.02 16.97 15.55
N THR A 373 3.70 16.54 16.77
CA THR A 373 2.35 16.12 17.17
C THR A 373 1.65 17.14 18.09
N MET A 374 2.37 17.73 19.05
CA MET A 374 1.78 18.52 20.12
C MET A 374 1.12 19.84 19.68
N GLY A 375 1.59 20.43 18.57
CA GLY A 375 1.01 21.69 18.06
C GLY A 375 -0.49 21.58 17.74
N TRP A 376 -0.95 20.41 17.27
CA TRP A 376 -2.37 20.20 16.97
C TRP A 376 -3.25 20.18 18.22
N PHE A 377 -2.79 19.61 19.33
CA PHE A 377 -3.54 19.61 20.59
C PHE A 377 -3.70 21.01 21.20
N LEU A 378 -2.76 21.92 20.91
CA LEU A 378 -2.86 23.31 21.35
C LEU A 378 -3.88 24.08 20.51
N LYS A 379 -3.89 23.82 19.20
CA LYS A 379 -4.81 24.43 18.22
C LYS A 379 -6.25 23.91 18.36
N GLU A 380 -6.43 22.61 18.51
CA GLU A 380 -7.73 21.93 18.57
C GLU A 380 -7.97 21.37 19.98
N LYS A 381 -8.76 22.07 20.80
CA LYS A 381 -9.00 21.68 22.19
C LYS A 381 -9.79 20.38 22.35
N GLN A 382 -10.63 20.03 21.38
CA GLN A 382 -11.40 18.78 21.34
C GLN A 382 -10.59 17.58 20.83
N LEU A 383 -9.36 17.81 20.35
CA LEU A 383 -8.49 16.74 19.91
C LEU A 383 -8.08 15.89 21.11
N ALA A 384 -8.50 14.63 21.10
CA ALA A 384 -8.19 13.66 22.12
C ALA A 384 -7.03 12.73 21.72
N MET A 385 -6.81 12.48 20.43
CA MET A 385 -5.79 11.55 19.98
C MET A 385 -5.13 11.98 18.67
N MET A 386 -3.82 11.80 18.57
CA MET A 386 -2.99 12.09 17.41
C MET A 386 -2.15 10.85 17.07
N GLN A 387 -2.43 10.21 15.94
CA GLN A 387 -1.72 9.02 15.46
C GLN A 387 -0.67 9.39 14.41
N THR A 388 0.49 8.71 14.46
CA THR A 388 1.54 8.79 13.43
C THR A 388 1.73 7.42 12.75
N PRO A 389 2.37 7.34 11.56
CA PRO A 389 2.50 6.10 10.81
C PRO A 389 3.37 5.08 11.55
N HIS A 390 3.03 3.80 11.46
CA HIS A 390 3.99 2.75 11.82
C HIS A 390 4.94 2.54 10.66
N HIS A 391 6.20 2.92 10.86
CA HIS A 391 7.27 2.67 9.93
C HIS A 391 8.15 1.54 10.45
N PHE A 392 8.60 0.66 9.57
CA PHE A 392 9.46 -0.46 9.94
C PHE A 392 10.80 -0.33 9.21
N PHE A 393 11.91 -0.41 9.95
CA PHE A 393 13.24 -0.32 9.35
C PHE A 393 13.79 -1.67 8.88
N SER A 394 13.21 -2.78 9.35
CA SER A 394 13.50 -4.13 8.89
C SER A 394 12.46 -4.61 7.87
N PRO A 395 12.84 -5.43 6.87
CA PRO A 395 11.90 -5.99 5.91
C PRO A 395 10.91 -6.94 6.57
N ASP A 396 9.66 -6.91 6.14
CA ASP A 396 8.73 -7.99 6.46
C ASP A 396 9.11 -9.29 5.71
N PRO A 397 8.56 -10.46 6.12
CA PRO A 397 8.92 -11.73 5.49
C PRO A 397 8.63 -11.79 3.99
N PHE A 398 7.61 -11.10 3.48
CA PHE A 398 7.35 -11.06 2.04
C PHE A 398 8.40 -10.22 1.32
N GLU A 399 8.72 -9.04 1.84
CA GLU A 399 9.77 -8.18 1.28
C GLU A 399 11.12 -8.87 1.24
N ARG A 400 11.48 -9.56 2.33
CA ARG A 400 12.74 -10.29 2.46
C ARG A 400 12.78 -11.51 1.53
N ASN A 401 11.74 -12.35 1.56
CA ASN A 401 11.72 -13.59 0.79
C ASN A 401 11.58 -13.35 -0.72
N LEU A 402 10.95 -12.24 -1.12
CA LEU A 402 10.81 -11.85 -2.53
C LEU A 402 11.91 -10.88 -3.03
N GLY A 403 12.84 -10.46 -2.16
CA GLY A 403 13.92 -9.55 -2.53
C GLY A 403 13.44 -8.15 -2.97
N ARG A 404 12.33 -7.67 -2.40
CA ARG A 404 11.66 -6.41 -2.78
C ARG A 404 11.77 -5.29 -1.76
N PHE A 405 12.50 -5.50 -0.66
CA PHE A 405 12.67 -4.50 0.40
C PHE A 405 13.09 -3.13 -0.17
N ARG A 406 12.36 -2.08 0.22
CA ARG A 406 12.53 -0.68 -0.24
C ARG A 406 12.34 -0.42 -1.75
N LYS A 407 11.98 -1.44 -2.54
CA LYS A 407 11.64 -1.28 -3.97
C LYS A 407 10.14 -1.22 -4.19
N THR A 408 9.39 -2.01 -3.42
CA THR A 408 7.93 -2.02 -3.41
C THR A 408 7.49 -1.55 -2.03
N PRO A 409 6.48 -0.66 -1.92
CA PRO A 409 5.91 -0.31 -0.64
C PRO A 409 5.42 -1.56 0.10
N ASN A 410 5.66 -1.63 1.40
CA ASN A 410 5.10 -2.69 2.23
C ASN A 410 3.56 -2.56 2.31
N GLU A 411 2.89 -3.64 2.71
CA GLU A 411 1.43 -3.66 2.86
C GLU A 411 0.92 -2.53 3.77
N GLY A 412 1.62 -2.28 4.88
CA GLY A 412 1.28 -1.24 5.85
C GLY A 412 1.26 0.17 5.26
N THR A 413 1.97 0.41 4.16
CA THR A 413 2.00 1.72 3.48
C THR A 413 0.64 2.09 2.90
N LEU A 414 -0.20 1.13 2.49
CA LEU A 414 -1.56 1.45 2.06
C LEU A 414 -2.38 2.03 3.21
N PHE A 415 -2.35 1.34 4.36
CA PHE A 415 -3.12 1.69 5.53
C PHE A 415 -2.62 2.98 6.21
N TYR A 416 -1.33 3.05 6.54
CA TYR A 416 -0.71 4.22 7.16
C TYR A 416 -0.42 5.36 6.15
N GLY A 417 -0.51 5.11 4.85
CA GLY A 417 -0.34 6.14 3.83
C GLY A 417 -1.65 6.81 3.47
N LEU A 418 -2.53 6.08 2.78
CA LEU A 418 -3.73 6.66 2.18
C LEU A 418 -4.96 6.53 3.08
N VAL A 419 -5.14 5.36 3.72
CA VAL A 419 -6.38 5.04 4.44
C VAL A 419 -6.54 5.86 5.72
N GLN A 420 -5.51 5.91 6.58
CA GLN A 420 -5.57 6.70 7.82
C GLN A 420 -5.65 8.22 7.55
N ASP A 421 -4.97 8.71 6.52
CA ASP A 421 -5.08 10.13 6.09
C ASP A 421 -6.46 10.43 5.49
N GLY A 422 -7.13 9.44 4.90
CA GLY A 422 -8.53 9.52 4.50
C GLY A 422 -9.48 9.54 5.69
N ASN A 423 -9.27 8.66 6.68
CA ASN A 423 -10.05 8.63 7.93
C ASN A 423 -10.02 9.96 8.68
N ASP A 424 -8.88 10.66 8.65
CA ASP A 424 -8.68 11.96 9.28
C ASP A 424 -9.68 13.03 8.79
N MET A 425 -10.14 12.93 7.52
CA MET A 425 -11.19 13.81 6.98
C MET A 425 -12.52 13.68 7.74
N TRP A 426 -12.78 12.49 8.28
CA TRP A 426 -14.05 12.11 8.90
C TRP A 426 -13.96 12.09 10.43
N ASP A 427 -12.91 12.65 11.02
CA ASP A 427 -12.57 12.51 12.44
C ASP A 427 -12.56 11.04 12.91
N ALA A 428 -12.21 10.12 12.00
CA ALA A 428 -12.29 8.67 12.21
C ALA A 428 -10.90 8.00 12.31
N THR A 429 -9.84 8.78 12.54
CA THR A 429 -8.51 8.25 12.80
C THR A 429 -8.55 7.42 14.07
N PHE A 430 -8.17 6.14 13.99
CA PHE A 430 -8.12 5.29 15.17
C PHE A 430 -6.69 4.99 15.60
N PHE A 431 -6.56 4.75 16.90
CA PHE A 431 -5.32 4.42 17.58
C PHE A 431 -4.90 3.01 17.17
N CYS A 432 -3.64 2.86 16.79
CA CYS A 432 -3.05 1.59 16.33
C CYS A 432 -2.13 0.95 17.38
N GLY A 433 -2.35 1.22 18.67
CA GLY A 433 -1.60 0.63 19.77
C GLY A 433 -0.22 1.24 20.04
N SER A 434 0.39 1.94 19.08
CA SER A 434 1.72 2.56 19.20
C SER A 434 1.83 3.81 18.34
N CYS A 435 2.86 4.63 18.58
CA CYS A 435 3.18 5.84 17.83
C CYS A 435 2.05 6.90 17.87
N ALA A 436 1.41 7.02 19.03
CA ALA A 436 0.28 7.93 19.23
C ALA A 436 0.44 8.75 20.51
N VAL A 437 -0.14 9.94 20.49
CA VAL A 437 -0.32 10.79 21.67
C VAL A 437 -1.81 10.87 21.99
N ILE A 438 -2.17 10.71 23.26
CA ILE A 438 -3.55 10.78 23.75
C ILE A 438 -3.61 11.81 24.87
N ARG A 439 -4.63 12.67 24.85
CA ARG A 439 -4.89 13.64 25.92
C ARG A 439 -5.41 12.88 27.15
N ARG A 440 -4.83 13.15 28.32
CA ARG A 440 -5.12 12.42 29.56
C ARG A 440 -6.57 12.56 30.00
N LYS A 441 -7.11 13.78 30.00
CA LYS A 441 -8.48 14.06 30.45
C LYS A 441 -9.55 13.26 29.68
N PRO A 442 -9.65 13.34 28.33
CA PRO A 442 -10.57 12.49 27.56
C PRO A 442 -10.38 10.99 27.81
N LEU A 443 -9.12 10.54 27.95
CA LEU A 443 -8.79 9.16 28.23
C LEU A 443 -9.32 8.70 29.60
N ASP A 444 -9.19 9.52 30.63
CA ASP A 444 -9.73 9.21 31.96
C ASP A 444 -11.25 9.19 31.97
N GLU A 445 -11.89 10.12 31.26
CA GLU A 445 -13.34 10.15 31.18
C GLU A 445 -13.90 8.84 30.60
N ILE A 446 -13.22 8.21 29.63
CA ILE A 446 -13.66 6.92 29.06
C ILE A 446 -13.21 5.70 29.87
N GLY A 447 -12.56 5.89 31.03
CA GLY A 447 -12.08 4.83 31.90
C GLY A 447 -10.72 4.23 31.51
N GLY A 448 -9.92 4.96 30.73
CA GLY A 448 -8.62 4.50 30.23
C GLY A 448 -8.70 3.79 28.88
N ILE A 449 -7.69 2.97 28.59
CA ILE A 449 -7.64 2.11 27.41
C ILE A 449 -8.70 1.01 27.56
N ALA A 450 -9.47 0.73 26.50
CA ALA A 450 -10.51 -0.28 26.53
C ALA A 450 -9.95 -1.69 26.80
N VAL A 451 -10.72 -2.57 27.44
CA VAL A 451 -10.21 -3.88 27.91
C VAL A 451 -11.04 -5.09 27.45
N GLU A 452 -12.16 -4.84 26.77
CA GLU A 452 -13.19 -5.84 26.45
C GLU A 452 -12.89 -6.61 25.15
N THR A 453 -11.97 -6.11 24.33
CA THR A 453 -11.57 -6.72 23.05
C THR A 453 -10.05 -6.76 22.92
N VAL A 454 -9.56 -7.64 22.06
CA VAL A 454 -8.13 -7.81 21.71
C VAL A 454 -7.61 -6.66 20.84
N THR A 455 -8.49 -5.84 20.28
CA THR A 455 -8.18 -4.56 19.63
C THR A 455 -8.54 -3.41 20.57
N GLU A 456 -7.87 -3.36 21.72
CA GLU A 456 -8.09 -2.33 22.73
C GLU A 456 -7.94 -0.92 22.15
N ASP A 457 -7.06 -0.80 21.17
CA ASP A 457 -6.62 0.42 20.54
C ASP A 457 -7.74 1.08 19.74
N ALA A 458 -8.29 0.36 18.75
CA ALA A 458 -9.41 0.82 17.95
C ALA A 458 -10.68 1.04 18.80
N HIS A 459 -10.92 0.20 19.82
CA HIS A 459 -12.05 0.36 20.72
C HIS A 459 -11.92 1.62 21.59
N THR A 460 -10.71 1.96 22.05
CA THR A 460 -10.43 3.21 22.78
C THR A 460 -10.78 4.41 21.92
N SER A 461 -10.39 4.43 20.64
CA SER A 461 -10.75 5.52 19.72
C SER A 461 -12.26 5.66 19.55
N LEU A 462 -12.97 4.55 19.37
CA LEU A 462 -14.44 4.58 19.28
C LEU A 462 -15.09 5.17 20.54
N ARG A 463 -14.57 4.86 21.74
CA ARG A 463 -15.07 5.43 22.99
C ARG A 463 -14.85 6.94 23.08
N LEU A 464 -13.68 7.41 22.64
CA LEU A 464 -13.37 8.84 22.55
C LEU A 464 -14.35 9.53 21.58
N HIS A 465 -14.53 8.97 20.38
CA HIS A 465 -15.44 9.52 19.37
C HIS A 465 -16.90 9.54 19.82
N ARG A 466 -17.37 8.48 20.51
CA ARG A 466 -18.74 8.43 21.07
C ARG A 466 -19.01 9.51 22.13
N ARG A 467 -17.97 10.05 22.76
CA ARG A 467 -18.05 11.18 23.70
C ARG A 467 -17.95 12.54 23.01
N GLY A 468 -17.82 12.58 21.67
CA GLY A 468 -17.71 13.80 20.89
C GLY A 468 -16.29 14.35 20.75
N TYR A 469 -15.26 13.61 21.19
CA TYR A 469 -13.88 14.01 20.97
C TYR A 469 -13.41 13.72 19.54
N THR A 470 -12.45 14.49 19.06
CA THR A 470 -11.87 14.31 17.72
C THR A 470 -10.53 13.58 17.77
N SER A 471 -10.13 13.05 16.61
CA SER A 471 -8.85 12.37 16.41
C SER A 471 -8.18 12.87 15.15
N ALA A 472 -6.85 12.94 15.16
CA ALA A 472 -6.06 13.42 14.02
C ALA A 472 -5.03 12.39 13.55
N TYR A 473 -4.65 12.48 12.28
CA TYR A 473 -3.55 11.71 11.69
C TYR A 473 -2.45 12.61 11.11
N MET A 474 -1.19 12.34 11.44
CA MET A 474 -0.03 13.06 10.91
C MET A 474 0.75 12.08 10.06
N ARG A 475 0.67 12.20 8.73
CA ARG A 475 1.31 11.27 7.80
C ARG A 475 2.82 11.54 7.63
N ILE A 476 3.54 11.62 8.74
CA ILE A 476 4.99 11.76 8.81
C ILE A 476 5.50 10.70 9.77
N PRO A 477 6.32 9.73 9.32
CA PRO A 477 6.95 8.76 10.22
C PRO A 477 7.75 9.45 11.32
N GLN A 478 7.43 9.17 12.58
CA GLN A 478 8.11 9.72 13.77
C GLN A 478 8.60 8.64 14.74
N ALA A 479 8.45 7.37 14.38
CA ALA A 479 9.04 6.25 15.07
C ALA A 479 9.27 5.12 14.08
N ALA A 480 10.24 4.25 14.36
CA ALA A 480 10.57 3.11 13.52
C ALA A 480 10.63 1.82 14.35
N GLY A 481 9.82 0.84 13.97
CA GLY A 481 9.68 -0.46 14.62
C GLY A 481 10.41 -1.60 13.92
N LEU A 482 10.37 -2.77 14.56
CA LEU A 482 10.82 -4.05 13.99
C LEU A 482 9.63 -4.78 13.33
N ALA A 483 9.87 -5.31 12.13
CA ALA A 483 8.93 -6.19 11.46
C ALA A 483 9.13 -7.63 11.96
N THR A 484 8.09 -8.46 11.85
CA THR A 484 8.15 -9.88 12.22
C THR A 484 9.27 -10.61 11.49
N GLU A 485 10.11 -11.33 12.22
CA GLU A 485 11.28 -12.01 11.63
C GLU A 485 10.94 -13.26 10.81
N SER A 486 9.78 -13.89 11.01
CA SER A 486 9.42 -15.13 10.32
C SER A 486 8.02 -15.06 9.71
N LEU A 487 7.80 -15.84 8.63
CA LEU A 487 6.49 -15.89 7.98
C LEU A 487 5.41 -16.45 8.93
N SER A 488 5.75 -17.42 9.79
CA SER A 488 4.82 -17.97 10.77
C SER A 488 4.40 -16.93 11.81
N ALA A 489 5.35 -16.13 12.32
CA ALA A 489 5.04 -15.03 13.23
C ALA A 489 4.15 -13.97 12.55
N HIS A 490 4.45 -13.64 11.29
CA HIS A 490 3.64 -12.70 10.49
C HIS A 490 2.20 -13.18 10.33
N ILE A 491 2.00 -14.44 9.91
CA ILE A 491 0.66 -15.02 9.76
C ILE A 491 -0.06 -15.06 11.10
N GLY A 492 0.63 -15.46 12.18
CA GLY A 492 0.07 -15.47 13.53
C GLY A 492 -0.43 -14.09 13.97
N GLN A 493 0.34 -13.03 13.66
CA GLN A 493 -0.07 -11.65 13.92
C GLN A 493 -1.35 -11.27 13.15
N ARG A 494 -1.43 -11.59 11.85
CA ARG A 494 -2.62 -11.29 11.03
C ARG A 494 -3.86 -12.06 11.45
N ILE A 495 -3.71 -13.32 11.87
CA ILE A 495 -4.82 -14.12 12.42
C ILE A 495 -5.35 -13.47 13.70
N ARG A 496 -4.47 -12.98 14.59
CA ARG A 496 -4.90 -12.26 15.80
C ARG A 496 -5.68 -11.00 15.45
N TRP A 497 -5.17 -10.19 14.52
CA TRP A 497 -5.86 -8.98 14.06
C TRP A 497 -7.21 -9.30 13.43
N ALA A 498 -7.29 -10.27 12.51
CA ALA A 498 -8.55 -10.66 11.87
C ALA A 498 -9.59 -11.13 12.89
N ARG A 499 -9.21 -12.00 13.83
CA ARG A 499 -10.09 -12.46 14.91
C ARG A 499 -10.58 -11.30 15.78
N ALA A 500 -9.70 -10.36 16.10
CA ALA A 500 -10.04 -9.21 16.93
C ALA A 500 -11.04 -8.26 16.21
N TRP A 501 -10.81 -7.97 14.93
CA TRP A 501 -11.74 -7.16 14.13
C TRP A 501 -13.12 -7.82 13.97
N CYS A 502 -13.20 -9.14 13.78
CA CYS A 502 -14.48 -9.85 13.74
C CYS A 502 -15.25 -9.71 15.07
N LYS A 503 -14.57 -9.90 16.21
CA LYS A 503 -15.19 -9.72 17.54
C LYS A 503 -15.62 -8.28 17.78
N PHE A 504 -14.78 -7.32 17.39
CA PHE A 504 -15.07 -5.89 17.52
C PHE A 504 -16.31 -5.49 16.70
N SER A 505 -16.42 -5.95 15.45
CA SER A 505 -17.59 -5.70 14.60
C SER A 505 -18.88 -6.27 15.21
N ALA A 506 -18.83 -7.49 15.75
CA ALA A 506 -19.98 -8.08 16.46
C ALA A 506 -20.37 -7.27 17.70
N SER A 507 -19.39 -6.80 18.47
CA SER A 507 -19.60 -5.97 19.67
C SER A 507 -20.20 -4.60 19.34
N ILE A 508 -19.71 -3.95 18.27
CA ILE A 508 -20.29 -2.69 17.77
C ILE A 508 -21.73 -2.89 17.33
N THR A 509 -22.02 -3.97 16.59
CA THR A 509 -23.38 -4.26 16.11
C THR A 509 -24.34 -4.40 17.29
N LEU A 510 -23.92 -5.09 18.36
CA LEU A 510 -24.71 -5.18 19.59
C LEU A 510 -24.89 -3.82 20.30
N CYS A 511 -23.88 -2.95 20.26
CA CYS A 511 -23.98 -1.61 20.83
C CYS A 511 -24.88 -0.67 20.01
N LEU A 512 -24.83 -0.74 18.68
CA LEU A 512 -25.65 0.07 17.78
C LEU A 512 -27.13 -0.36 17.80
N VAL A 513 -27.41 -1.64 18.04
CA VAL A 513 -28.79 -2.14 18.19
C VAL A 513 -29.40 -1.77 19.56
N LYS A 514 -28.58 -1.45 20.55
CA LYS A 514 -29.02 -1.06 21.91
C LYS A 514 -29.08 0.45 22.15
N ALA A 515 -28.52 1.26 21.26
CA ALA A 515 -28.56 2.72 21.29
C ALA A 515 -29.72 3.21 20.42
#